data_AF-A0A914DNG4-F1
#
_entry.id   AF-A0A914DNG4-F1
#
_cell.length_a   1.000
_cell.length_b   1.000
_cell.length_c   1.000
_cell.angle_alpha   90.00
_cell.angle_beta   90.00
_cell.angle_gamma   90.00
#
_symmetry.space_group_name_H-M   'P 1'
#
loop_
_entity.id
_entity.type
_entity.pdbx_description
1 polymer ?
#
loop_
_entity_poly.entity_id
_entity_poly.type
_entity_poly.pdbx_seq_one_letter_code
_entity_poly.pdbx_strand_id
1 'polypeptide(L)'
;MNRTTLRVVFARNPPDIYDNCLKFPTLYPSFRCPYPGRTAEILGILAEYLNWDIQPIFMDSAEGMTNFGSFNNELGEWNGALGYLYRNEADTICLTYEYLKHNDVYFDYSYPIWNV
;
A
#
# COMPACT_ATOMS: atom_id res chain seq x y z
N MET A 1 -4.29 23.05 -13.61
CA MET A 1 -3.88 22.77 -12.22
C MET A 1 -3.10 21.47 -12.25
N ASN A 2 -1.86 21.44 -11.75
CA ASN A 2 -1.08 20.20 -11.70
C ASN A 2 -1.65 19.31 -10.59
N ARG A 3 -1.95 18.05 -10.92
CA ARG A 3 -2.31 17.04 -9.92
C ARG A 3 -1.06 16.58 -9.19
N THR A 4 -1.16 16.37 -7.89
CA THR A 4 -0.10 15.70 -7.13
C THR A 4 -0.13 14.22 -7.50
N THR A 5 1.05 13.64 -7.74
CA THR A 5 1.21 12.20 -7.99
C THR A 5 1.70 11.53 -6.71
N LEU A 6 1.02 10.47 -6.28
CA LEU A 6 1.37 9.67 -5.11
C LEU A 6 1.94 8.33 -5.57
N ARG A 7 3.17 8.01 -5.17
CA ARG A 7 3.83 6.72 -5.45
C ARG A 7 3.40 5.72 -4.40
N VAL A 8 2.69 4.68 -4.80
CA VAL A 8 2.07 3.74 -3.86
C VAL A 8 2.56 2.32 -4.12
N VAL A 9 3.06 1.66 -3.07
CA VAL A 9 3.40 0.24 -3.16
C VAL A 9 2.13 -0.61 -3.13
N PHE A 10 1.99 -1.48 -4.11
CA PHE A 10 0.98 -2.52 -4.18
C PHE A 10 1.63 -3.89 -4.06
N ALA A 11 1.01 -4.77 -3.27
CA ALA A 11 1.38 -6.17 -3.17
C ALA A 11 0.12 -7.04 -3.25
N ARG A 12 0.30 -8.30 -3.60
CA ARG A 12 -0.80 -9.27 -3.72
C ARG A 12 -1.14 -9.80 -2.33
N ASN A 13 -2.00 -9.08 -1.63
CA ASN A 13 -2.34 -9.37 -0.23
C ASN A 13 -3.85 -9.30 0.03
N PRO A 14 -4.64 -10.31 -0.37
CA PRO A 14 -6.03 -10.38 0.05
C PRO A 14 -6.17 -10.37 1.59
N PRO A 15 -7.14 -9.65 2.17
CA PRO A 15 -8.23 -8.91 1.51
C PRO A 15 -7.92 -7.42 1.21
N ASP A 16 -6.67 -6.97 1.41
CA ASP A 16 -6.27 -5.57 1.18
C ASP A 16 -6.38 -5.20 -0.30
N ILE A 17 -5.81 -6.05 -1.15
CA ILE A 17 -5.81 -5.92 -2.61
C ILE A 17 -5.89 -7.33 -3.23
N TYR A 18 -6.84 -7.52 -4.15
CA TYR A 18 -6.93 -8.71 -4.97
C TYR A 18 -6.28 -8.49 -6.34
N ASP A 19 -5.64 -9.51 -6.89
CA ASP A 19 -5.02 -9.48 -8.23
C ASP A 19 -5.84 -10.23 -9.30
N ASN A 20 -7.03 -10.72 -8.94
CA ASN A 20 -7.95 -11.44 -9.81
C ASN A 20 -8.73 -10.56 -10.80
N CYS A 21 -8.46 -9.25 -10.80
CA CYS A 21 -9.09 -8.29 -11.69
C CYS A 21 -8.31 -8.14 -13.00
N LEU A 22 -8.99 -7.74 -14.08
CA LEU A 22 -8.37 -7.58 -15.42
C LEU A 22 -7.20 -6.61 -15.46
N LYS A 23 -7.13 -5.68 -14.50
CA LYS A 23 -6.04 -4.72 -14.33
C LYS A 23 -5.58 -4.74 -12.88
N PHE A 24 -4.29 -4.61 -12.69
CA PHE A 24 -3.69 -4.50 -11.36
C PHE A 24 -2.83 -3.22 -11.28
N PRO A 25 -3.02 -2.36 -10.26
CA PRO A 25 -4.09 -2.44 -9.27
C PRO A 25 -5.43 -2.00 -9.89
N THR A 26 -6.54 -2.53 -9.38
CA THR A 26 -7.87 -1.93 -9.59
C THR A 26 -8.25 -1.21 -8.30
N LEU A 27 -8.63 0.06 -8.38
CA LEU A 27 -8.99 0.87 -7.19
C LEU A 27 -10.50 1.06 -7.02
N TYR A 28 -11.29 0.77 -8.05
CA TYR A 28 -12.74 1.02 -8.04
C TYR A 28 -13.48 -0.24 -8.44
N PRO A 29 -14.55 -0.60 -7.70
CA PRO A 29 -15.35 -1.76 -8.06
C PRO A 29 -16.04 -1.53 -9.40
N SER A 30 -16.18 -2.60 -10.17
CA SER A 30 -16.91 -2.63 -11.43
C SER A 30 -17.59 -3.98 -11.63
N PHE A 31 -18.48 -4.09 -12.61
CA PHE A 31 -19.10 -5.38 -12.97
C PHE A 31 -18.08 -6.49 -13.27
N ARG A 32 -16.86 -6.15 -13.71
CA ARG A 32 -15.80 -7.12 -14.03
C ARG A 32 -14.82 -7.37 -12.87
N CYS A 33 -14.86 -6.55 -11.82
CA CYS A 33 -14.01 -6.61 -10.65
C CYS A 33 -14.81 -6.04 -9.47
N PRO A 34 -15.74 -6.82 -8.89
CA PRO A 34 -16.63 -6.31 -7.84
C PRO A 34 -15.89 -6.11 -6.50
N TYR A 35 -14.74 -6.76 -6.31
CA TYR A 35 -13.97 -6.72 -5.06
C TYR A 35 -12.48 -6.50 -5.35
N PRO A 36 -12.06 -5.27 -5.69
CA PRO A 36 -10.64 -4.95 -5.89
C PRO A 36 -9.80 -5.06 -4.61
N GLY A 37 -10.43 -4.93 -3.45
CA GLY A 37 -9.79 -5.06 -2.14
C GLY A 37 -10.01 -3.81 -1.30
N ARG A 38 -10.10 -3.99 0.02
CA ARG A 38 -10.54 -2.93 0.93
C ARG A 38 -9.62 -1.72 0.88
N THR A 39 -8.31 -1.95 0.93
CA THR A 39 -7.31 -0.89 0.98
C THR A 39 -7.20 -0.19 -0.37
N ALA A 40 -7.36 -0.94 -1.47
CA ALA A 40 -7.42 -0.39 -2.82
C ALA A 40 -8.61 0.56 -3.02
N GLU A 41 -9.80 0.18 -2.53
CA GLU A 41 -11.00 1.02 -2.60
C GLU A 41 -10.87 2.31 -1.78
N ILE A 42 -10.35 2.21 -0.55
CA ILE A 42 -10.10 3.38 0.31
C ILE A 42 -9.10 4.33 -0.38
N LEU A 43 -8.02 3.79 -0.94
CA LEU A 43 -7.03 4.59 -1.67
C LEU A 43 -7.65 5.29 -2.89
N GLY A 44 -8.51 4.59 -3.64
CA GLY A 44 -9.25 5.16 -4.76
C GLY A 44 -10.09 6.36 -4.35
N ILE A 45 -10.90 6.20 -3.30
CA ILE A 45 -11.76 7.27 -2.75
C ILE A 45 -10.92 8.47 -2.30
N LEU A 46 -9.80 8.24 -1.60
CA LEU A 46 -8.92 9.32 -1.15
C LEU A 46 -8.25 10.04 -2.32
N ALA A 47 -7.76 9.31 -3.32
CA ALA A 47 -7.15 9.89 -4.51
C ALA A 47 -8.14 10.75 -5.30
N GLU A 48 -9.38 10.29 -5.46
CA GLU A 48 -10.45 11.05 -6.10
C GLU A 48 -10.80 12.32 -5.31
N TYR A 49 -11.00 12.19 -3.99
CA TYR A 49 -11.34 13.32 -3.12
C TYR A 49 -10.26 14.40 -3.11
N LEU A 50 -8.99 14.00 -3.09
CA LEU A 50 -7.84 14.91 -3.07
C LEU A 50 -7.41 15.37 -4.47
N ASN A 51 -8.04 14.84 -5.53
CA ASN A 51 -7.67 15.06 -6.93
C ASN A 51 -6.17 14.74 -7.19
N TRP A 52 -5.73 13.59 -6.67
CA TRP A 52 -4.38 13.06 -6.83
C TRP A 52 -4.34 11.95 -7.87
N ASP A 53 -3.22 11.82 -8.57
CA ASP A 53 -2.94 10.69 -9.45
C ASP A 53 -2.13 9.63 -8.68
N ILE A 54 -2.40 8.35 -8.92
CA ILE A 54 -1.68 7.23 -8.30
C ILE A 54 -0.65 6.67 -9.27
N GLN A 55 0.62 6.66 -8.86
CA GLN A 55 1.70 5.96 -9.53
C GLN A 55 1.95 4.63 -8.81
N PRO A 56 1.57 3.48 -9.40
CA PRO A 56 1.76 2.19 -8.75
C PRO A 56 3.22 1.74 -8.80
N ILE A 57 3.71 1.24 -7.67
CA ILE A 57 4.96 0.50 -7.53
C ILE A 57 4.60 -0.93 -7.14
N PHE A 58 5.04 -1.90 -7.92
CA PHE A 58 4.66 -3.29 -7.72
C PHE A 58 5.75 -4.02 -6.95
N MET A 59 5.39 -4.53 -5.77
CA MET A 59 6.23 -5.47 -5.07
C MET A 59 5.99 -6.88 -5.62
N ASP A 60 7.07 -7.60 -5.90
CA ASP A 60 6.98 -9.01 -6.25
C ASP A 60 6.67 -9.82 -4.99
N SER A 61 5.48 -10.39 -4.93
CA SER A 61 4.99 -11.17 -3.80
C SER A 61 4.00 -12.23 -4.28
N ALA A 62 4.16 -13.48 -3.83
CA ALA A 62 3.09 -14.46 -3.97
C ALA A 62 1.91 -14.06 -3.05
N GLU A 63 0.70 -14.46 -3.43
CA GLU A 63 -0.52 -14.19 -2.66
C GLU A 63 -0.36 -14.66 -1.21
N GLY A 64 -0.63 -13.78 -0.25
CA GLY A 64 -0.52 -14.07 1.20
C GLY A 64 0.92 -14.19 1.74
N MET A 65 1.93 -14.05 0.88
CA MET A 65 3.35 -14.09 1.23
C MET A 65 4.00 -12.71 1.11
N THR A 66 3.21 -11.66 1.34
CA THR A 66 3.67 -10.28 1.24
C THR A 66 4.69 -9.97 2.32
N ASN A 67 5.91 -9.59 1.92
CA ASN A 67 6.89 -9.08 2.86
C ASN A 67 6.56 -7.62 3.22
N PHE A 68 5.90 -7.41 4.35
CA PHE A 68 5.58 -6.08 4.85
C PHE A 68 6.83 -5.27 5.18
N GLY A 69 7.89 -5.93 5.62
CA GLY A 69 9.17 -5.32 5.94
C GLY A 69 9.62 -5.57 7.37
N SER A 70 10.91 -5.86 7.52
CA SER A 70 11.62 -5.97 8.79
C SER A 70 12.89 -5.14 8.75
N PHE A 71 13.26 -4.59 9.91
CA PHE A 71 14.52 -3.86 10.06
C PHE A 71 15.68 -4.83 10.25
N ASN A 72 16.68 -4.73 9.38
CA ASN A 72 17.93 -5.43 9.52
C ASN A 72 18.91 -4.57 10.33
N ASN A 73 19.15 -4.94 11.59
CA ASN A 73 20.05 -4.23 12.49
C ASN A 73 21.52 -4.24 12.03
N GLU A 74 21.94 -5.25 11.26
CA GLU A 74 23.33 -5.35 10.78
C GLU A 74 23.60 -4.37 9.63
N LEU A 75 22.61 -4.20 8.75
CA LEU A 75 22.70 -3.29 7.60
C LEU A 75 22.18 -1.88 7.91
N GLY A 76 21.35 -1.72 8.95
CA GLY A 76 20.66 -0.47 9.25
C GLY A 76 19.57 -0.12 8.24
N GLU A 77 18.94 -1.14 7.64
CA GLU A 77 18.02 -0.98 6.51
C GLU A 77 16.70 -1.74 6.70
N TRP A 78 15.64 -1.21 6.11
CA TRP A 78 14.34 -1.87 6.00
C TRP A 78 14.21 -2.65 4.68
N ASN A 79 13.65 -3.86 4.75
CA ASN A 79 13.26 -4.63 3.56
C ASN A 79 11.73 -4.55 3.31
N GLY A 80 11.25 -5.27 2.29
CA GLY A 80 9.81 -5.39 2.01
C GLY A 80 9.14 -4.05 1.66
N ALA A 81 7.84 -3.96 1.89
CA ALA A 81 7.04 -2.76 1.61
C ALA A 81 7.55 -1.52 2.37
N LEU A 82 7.88 -1.66 3.66
CA LEU A 82 8.46 -0.58 4.47
C LEU A 82 9.84 -0.14 3.98
N GLY A 83 10.60 -1.02 3.33
CA GLY A 83 11.86 -0.68 2.69
C GLY A 83 11.71 0.35 1.58
N TYR A 84 10.63 0.28 0.79
CA TYR A 84 10.35 1.29 -0.24
C TYR A 84 10.08 2.67 0.37
N LEU A 85 9.40 2.73 1.52
CA LEU A 85 9.20 4.00 2.25
C LEU A 85 10.52 4.52 2.80
N TYR A 86 11.29 3.65 3.47
CA TYR A 86 12.56 4.02 4.10
C TYR A 86 13.58 4.56 3.09
N ARG A 87 13.63 4.00 1.88
CA ARG A 87 14.50 4.47 0.79
C ARG A 87 13.91 5.62 -0.03
N ASN A 88 12.74 6.16 0.37
CA ASN A 88 12.02 7.22 -0.35
C ASN A 88 11.68 6.84 -1.81
N GLU A 89 11.47 5.55 -2.09
CA GLU A 89 11.06 5.02 -3.39
C GLU A 89 9.54 5.13 -3.57
N ALA A 90 8.78 5.08 -2.47
CA ALA A 90 7.34 5.25 -2.42
C ALA A 90 6.92 6.25 -1.34
N ASP A 91 5.73 6.83 -1.49
CA ASP A 91 5.14 7.80 -0.56
C ASP A 91 4.20 7.12 0.45
N THR A 92 3.62 5.97 0.09
CA THR A 92 2.79 5.16 0.98
C THR A 92 2.68 3.71 0.49
N ILE A 93 2.08 2.84 1.31
CA ILE A 93 1.79 1.44 0.98
C ILE A 93 0.28 1.21 1.01
N CYS A 94 -0.24 0.46 0.03
CA CYS A 94 -1.64 0.07 -0.02
C CYS A 94 -1.84 -1.30 0.67
N LEU A 95 -1.46 -1.39 1.95
CA LEU A 95 -1.53 -2.62 2.75
C LEU A 95 -2.08 -2.31 4.15
N THR A 96 -2.82 -3.25 4.73
CA THR A 96 -3.20 -3.14 6.14
C THR A 96 -2.00 -3.56 6.98
N TYR A 97 -1.41 -2.60 7.68
CA TYR A 97 -0.24 -2.82 8.52
C TYR A 97 -0.59 -2.53 9.99
N GLU A 98 -0.11 -3.37 10.90
CA GLU A 98 -0.31 -3.22 12.33
C GLU A 98 0.48 -2.01 12.87
N TYR A 99 -0.15 -1.18 13.70
CA TYR A 99 0.59 -0.13 14.38
C TYR A 99 1.58 -0.73 15.38
N LEU A 100 2.88 -0.50 15.15
CA LEU A 100 3.95 -0.96 16.02
C LEU A 100 4.73 0.24 16.54
N LYS A 101 4.57 0.57 17.82
CA LYS A 101 5.18 1.77 18.46
C LYS A 101 6.69 1.93 18.23
N HIS A 102 7.43 0.82 18.09
CA HIS A 102 8.88 0.90 17.86
C HIS A 102 9.25 1.38 16.45
N ASN A 103 8.29 1.40 15.51
CA ASN A 103 8.48 1.86 14.14
C ASN A 103 8.17 3.35 13.96
N ASP A 104 7.61 4.03 14.97
CA ASP A 104 7.30 5.47 14.95
C ASP A 104 8.54 6.35 14.74
N VAL A 105 9.74 5.81 14.99
CA VAL A 105 11.00 6.50 14.72
C VAL A 105 11.37 6.52 13.23
N TYR A 106 10.71 5.70 12.40
CA TYR A 106 10.98 5.54 10.98
C TYR A 106 9.80 5.94 10.08
N PHE A 107 8.56 5.72 10.53
CA PHE A 107 7.38 5.86 9.70
C PHE A 107 6.25 6.59 10.42
N ASP A 108 5.52 7.40 9.66
CA ASP A 108 4.25 7.97 10.09
C ASP A 108 3.09 7.05 9.70
N TYR A 109 2.10 6.97 10.59
CA TYR A 109 0.90 6.16 10.38
C TYR A 109 -0.32 7.05 10.09
N SER A 110 -1.24 6.55 9.28
CA SER A 110 -2.58 7.13 9.18
C SER A 110 -3.41 6.81 10.42
N TYR A 111 -4.59 7.42 10.52
CA TYR A 111 -5.57 6.99 11.52
C TYR A 111 -5.96 5.52 11.31
N PRO A 112 -6.15 4.74 12.38
CA PRO A 112 -6.52 3.34 12.27
C PRO A 112 -7.87 3.19 11.59
N ILE A 113 -7.92 2.37 10.54
CA ILE A 113 -9.13 2.07 9.76
C ILE A 113 -9.94 0.89 10.33
N TRP A 114 -9.41 0.22 11.34
CA TRP A 114 -10.00 -0.95 12.00
C TRP A 114 -9.24 -1.20 13.32
N ASN A 115 -9.93 -1.77 14.30
CA ASN A 115 -9.32 -2.30 15.52
C ASN A 115 -9.63 -3.79 15.60
N VAL A 116 -8.63 -4.60 15.97
CA VAL A 116 -8.80 -6.03 16.30
C VAL A 116 -9.14 -6.17 17.78
#